data_AF-A0A962FIW3-F1
#
_entry.id   AF-A0A962FIW3-F1
#
_cell.length_a   1.000
_cell.length_b   1.000
_cell.length_c   1.000
_cell.angle_alpha   90.00
_cell.angle_beta   90.00
_cell.angle_gamma   90.00
#
_symmetry.space_group_name_H-M   'P 1'
#
loop_
_entity.id
_entity.type
_entity.pdbx_description
1 polymer ?
#
loop_
_entity_poly.entity_id
_entity_poly.type
_entity_poly.pdbx_seq_one_letter_code
_entity_poly.pdbx_strand_id
1 'polypeptide(L)'
;MAATHGHGSAKVLEFEHKDALFARILADAEEAVRREPDLAGFLFANVLHHETLERAIIHRVAARLDHPDLGADAIVHAYSGVIASDPSIVEAFRADILAVFDRDPACTRLIEPLLYFKGFHAL
;
A
#
# COMPACT_ATOMS: atom_id res chain seq x y z
N MET A 1 -4.02 50.82 17.20
CA MET A 1 -2.96 50.25 18.07
C MET A 1 -3.68 49.44 19.13
N ALA A 2 -3.74 48.11 19.16
CA ALA A 2 -2.90 47.06 18.58
C ALA A 2 -3.77 45.90 18.04
N ALA A 3 -3.27 45.18 17.03
CA ALA A 3 -3.93 44.04 16.40
C ALA A 3 -3.73 42.77 17.22
N THR A 4 -4.83 42.16 17.66
CA THR A 4 -4.86 40.83 18.27
C THR A 4 -4.64 39.77 17.19
N HIS A 5 -3.40 39.28 17.06
CA HIS A 5 -3.11 38.11 16.23
C HIS A 5 -3.39 36.84 17.04
N GLY A 6 -4.46 36.14 16.65
CA GLY A 6 -4.78 34.80 17.16
C GLY A 6 -3.65 33.84 16.82
N HIS A 7 -3.01 33.28 17.85
CA HIS A 7 -2.22 32.07 17.69
C HIS A 7 -3.20 30.91 17.47
N GLY A 8 -3.48 30.62 16.20
CA GLY A 8 -4.05 29.35 15.80
C GLY A 8 -3.10 28.25 16.26
N SER A 9 -3.43 27.60 17.37
CA SER A 9 -2.76 26.39 17.80
C SER A 9 -2.91 25.37 16.68
N ALA A 10 -1.83 25.15 15.92
CA ALA A 10 -1.75 24.01 15.03
C ALA A 10 -2.02 22.78 15.91
N LYS A 11 -3.13 22.09 15.65
CA LYS A 11 -3.37 20.78 16.25
C LYS A 11 -2.28 19.88 15.69
N VAL A 12 -1.30 19.54 16.52
CA VAL A 12 -0.46 18.37 16.28
C VAL A 12 -1.44 17.21 16.27
N LEU A 13 -1.70 16.66 15.09
CA LEU A 13 -2.39 15.39 14.96
C LEU A 13 -1.38 14.36 15.45
N GLU A 14 -1.48 13.98 16.72
CA GLU A 14 -0.84 12.77 17.21
C GLU A 14 -1.46 11.60 16.42
N PHE A 15 -0.73 11.14 15.41
CA PHE A 15 -1.04 9.91 14.70
C PHE A 15 -0.67 8.74 15.63
N GLU A 16 -1.57 8.41 16.55
CA GLU A 16 -1.57 7.09 17.17
C GLU A 16 -1.70 6.03 16.06
N HIS A 17 -0.58 5.38 15.74
CA HIS A 17 -0.46 4.02 15.21
C HIS A 17 -1.20 3.60 13.92
N LYS A 18 -1.88 4.50 13.19
CA LYS A 18 -2.39 4.18 11.84
C LYS A 18 -1.24 4.20 10.83
N ASP A 19 -1.02 3.08 10.16
CA ASP A 19 -0.03 2.91 9.08
C ASP A 19 -0.17 4.03 8.04
N ALA A 20 0.71 5.05 8.15
CA ALA A 20 0.64 6.25 7.33
C ALA A 20 0.97 5.97 5.85
N LEU A 21 1.83 4.98 5.60
CA LEU A 21 2.16 4.54 4.25
C LEU A 21 0.93 3.93 3.59
N PHE A 22 0.25 3.01 4.27
CA PHE A 22 -0.96 2.40 3.73
C PHE A 22 -2.09 3.41 3.58
N ALA A 23 -2.28 4.30 4.55
CA ALA A 23 -3.27 5.38 4.45
C ALA A 23 -3.03 6.27 3.22
N ARG A 24 -1.77 6.56 2.88
CA ARG A 24 -1.44 7.31 1.67
C ARG A 24 -1.76 6.52 0.40
N ILE A 25 -1.47 5.22 0.38
CA ILE A 25 -1.82 4.32 -0.74
C ILE A 25 -3.34 4.23 -0.94
N LEU A 26 -4.11 4.15 0.15
CA LEU A 26 -5.58 4.18 0.09
C LEU A 26 -6.09 5.49 -0.51
N ALA A 27 -5.55 6.63 -0.08
CA ALA A 27 -5.91 7.93 -0.65
C ALA A 27 -5.57 8.03 -2.15
N ASP A 28 -4.43 7.46 -2.57
CA ASP A 28 -4.08 7.34 -3.99
C ASP A 28 -5.11 6.48 -4.76
N ALA A 29 -5.54 5.35 -4.19
CA ALA A 29 -6.54 4.49 -4.82
C ALA A 29 -7.88 5.21 -4.96
N GLU A 30 -8.36 5.87 -3.91
CA GLU A 30 -9.62 6.62 -3.94
C GLU A 30 -9.60 7.76 -4.97
N GLU A 31 -8.49 8.50 -5.06
CA GLU A 31 -8.33 9.54 -6.08
C GLU A 31 -8.33 8.96 -7.50
N ALA A 32 -7.67 7.82 -7.70
CA ALA A 32 -7.69 7.14 -8.99
C ALA A 32 -9.11 6.69 -9.37
N VAL A 33 -9.91 6.18 -8.41
CA VAL A 33 -11.32 5.84 -8.64
C VAL A 33 -12.15 7.07 -9.03
N ARG A 34 -11.94 8.22 -8.36
CA ARG A 34 -12.65 9.46 -8.69
C ARG A 34 -12.33 9.94 -10.10
N ARG A 35 -11.07 9.82 -10.52
CA ARG A 35 -10.61 10.26 -11.84
C ARG A 35 -11.00 9.30 -12.96
N GLU A 36 -10.99 7.99 -12.68
CA GLU A 36 -11.25 6.94 -13.65
C GLU A 36 -12.13 5.83 -13.04
N PRO A 37 -13.46 6.02 -13.03
CA PRO A 37 -14.40 5.08 -12.43
C PRO A 37 -14.35 3.67 -13.00
N ASP A 38 -13.92 3.50 -14.25
CA ASP A 38 -13.78 2.20 -14.91
C ASP A 38 -12.74 1.30 -14.21
N LEU A 39 -11.77 1.91 -13.50
CA LEU A 39 -10.77 1.18 -12.70
C LEU A 39 -11.25 0.83 -11.28
N ALA A 40 -12.47 1.22 -10.88
CA ALA A 40 -12.95 1.03 -9.52
C ALA A 40 -12.90 -0.43 -9.07
N GLY A 41 -13.36 -1.37 -9.92
CA GLY A 41 -13.32 -2.79 -9.59
C GLY A 41 -11.90 -3.31 -9.35
N PHE A 42 -10.96 -2.89 -10.20
CA PHE A 42 -9.55 -3.27 -10.08
C PHE A 42 -8.90 -2.71 -8.80
N LEU A 43 -9.09 -1.42 -8.51
CA LEU A 43 -8.52 -0.76 -7.33
C LEU A 43 -9.18 -1.25 -6.04
N PHE A 44 -10.47 -1.56 -6.07
CA PHE A 44 -11.15 -2.15 -4.93
C PHE A 44 -10.61 -3.54 -4.60
N ALA A 45 -10.52 -4.40 -5.62
CA ALA A 45 -10.03 -5.76 -5.47
C ALA A 45 -8.56 -5.85 -5.02
N ASN A 46 -7.71 -4.89 -5.41
CA ASN A 46 -6.26 -4.96 -5.14
C ASN A 46 -5.79 -4.05 -3.99
N VAL A 47 -6.58 -3.06 -3.56
CA VAL A 47 -6.15 -2.07 -2.55
C VAL A 47 -7.26 -1.76 -1.55
N LEU A 48 -8.38 -1.19 -1.99
CA LEU A 48 -9.37 -0.58 -1.06
C LEU A 48 -10.10 -1.58 -0.17
N HIS A 49 -10.20 -2.85 -0.58
CA HIS A 49 -10.84 -3.89 0.22
C HIS A 49 -9.95 -4.45 1.34
N HIS A 50 -8.64 -4.16 1.33
CA HIS A 50 -7.69 -4.73 2.27
C HIS A 50 -7.51 -3.86 3.52
N GLU A 51 -7.43 -4.50 4.68
CA GLU A 51 -7.29 -3.82 5.98
C GLU A 51 -5.84 -3.39 6.28
N THR A 52 -4.86 -4.04 5.66
CA THR A 52 -3.43 -3.77 5.87
C THR A 52 -2.64 -3.82 4.57
N LEU A 53 -1.47 -3.16 4.57
CA LEU A 53 -0.59 -3.08 3.41
C LEU A 53 -0.10 -4.46 2.95
N GLU A 54 0.37 -5.29 3.89
CA GLU A 54 0.87 -6.61 3.58
C GLU A 54 -0.21 -7.51 2.96
N ARG A 55 -1.48 -7.39 3.39
CA ARG A 55 -2.58 -8.13 2.75
C ARG A 55 -2.79 -7.69 1.30
N ALA A 56 -2.71 -6.39 1.02
CA ALA A 56 -2.83 -5.88 -0.34
C ALA A 56 -1.67 -6.34 -1.23
N ILE A 57 -0.43 -6.29 -0.72
CA ILE A 57 0.77 -6.76 -1.45
C ILE A 57 0.67 -8.26 -1.74
N ILE A 58 0.40 -9.07 -0.72
CA ILE A 58 0.32 -10.54 -0.85
C ILE A 58 -0.76 -10.93 -1.84
N HIS A 59 -1.95 -10.32 -1.74
CA HIS A 59 -3.03 -10.56 -2.69
C HIS A 59 -2.59 -10.20 -4.11
N ARG A 60 -1.94 -9.05 -4.30
CA ARG A 60 -1.48 -8.62 -5.63
C ARG A 60 -0.43 -9.56 -6.23
N VAL A 61 0.52 -10.03 -5.41
CA VAL A 61 1.54 -11.00 -5.83
C VAL A 61 0.90 -12.35 -6.13
N ALA A 62 0.03 -12.85 -5.26
CA ALA A 62 -0.68 -14.12 -5.45
C ALA A 62 -1.54 -14.11 -6.73
N ALA A 63 -2.28 -13.05 -6.99
CA ALA A 63 -3.07 -12.89 -8.21
C ALA A 63 -2.22 -12.85 -9.49
N ARG A 64 -0.95 -12.44 -9.40
CA ARG A 64 -0.01 -12.44 -10.53
C ARG A 64 0.67 -13.79 -10.74
N LEU A 65 0.81 -14.59 -9.69
CA LEU A 65 1.44 -15.91 -9.70
C LEU A 65 0.42 -17.05 -9.83
N ASP A 66 -0.88 -16.75 -9.79
CA ASP A 66 -1.98 -17.71 -9.91
C ASP A 66 -1.82 -18.60 -11.15
N HIS A 67 -1.87 -19.91 -10.93
CA HIS A 67 -1.70 -20.92 -11.97
C HIS A 67 -2.53 -22.17 -11.63
N PRO A 68 -3.02 -22.95 -12.61
CA PRO A 68 -3.75 -24.20 -12.34
C PRO A 68 -3.03 -25.20 -11.43
N ASP A 69 -1.69 -25.21 -11.46
CA ASP A 69 -0.87 -26.08 -10.60
C ASP A 69 -0.65 -25.52 -9.19
N LEU A 70 -0.81 -24.20 -9.01
CA LEU A 70 -0.65 -23.49 -7.75
C LEU A 70 -1.55 -22.26 -7.72
N GLY A 71 -2.70 -22.39 -7.06
CA GLY A 71 -3.67 -21.30 -6.96
C GLY A 71 -3.22 -20.17 -6.03
N ALA A 72 -3.75 -18.98 -6.25
CA ALA A 72 -3.49 -17.78 -5.45
C ALA A 72 -3.71 -18.01 -3.94
N ASP A 73 -4.76 -18.73 -3.55
CA ASP A 73 -5.06 -19.02 -2.14
C ASP A 73 -3.93 -19.77 -1.43
N ALA A 74 -3.28 -20.71 -2.13
CA ALA A 74 -2.13 -21.45 -1.58
C ALA A 74 -0.93 -20.53 -1.36
N ILE A 75 -0.72 -19.56 -2.26
CA ILE A 75 0.33 -18.55 -2.15
C ILE A 75 0.06 -17.61 -0.98
N VAL A 76 -1.18 -17.13 -0.83
CA VAL A 76 -1.60 -16.29 0.31
C VAL A 76 -1.40 -17.04 1.64
N HIS A 77 -1.74 -18.33 1.68
CA HIS A 77 -1.54 -19.16 2.86
C HIS A 77 -0.05 -19.32 3.21
N ALA A 78 0.80 -19.54 2.19
CA ALA A 78 2.26 -19.63 2.39
C ALA A 78 2.81 -18.32 2.99
N TYR A 79 2.47 -17.16 2.42
CA TYR A 79 2.89 -15.86 2.98
C TYR A 79 2.43 -15.66 4.43
N SER A 80 1.21 -16.08 4.75
CA SER A 80 0.68 -15.98 6.12
C SER A 80 1.53 -16.79 7.11
N GLY A 81 1.96 -18.00 6.72
CA GLY A 81 2.86 -18.83 7.52
C GLY A 81 4.24 -18.20 7.70
N VAL A 82 4.79 -17.62 6.62
CA VAL A 82 6.09 -16.95 6.69
C VAL A 82 6.02 -15.71 7.60
N ILE A 83 5.02 -14.85 7.46
CA ILE A 83 4.84 -13.66 8.30
C ILE A 83 4.65 -14.04 9.78
N ALA A 84 3.90 -15.12 10.06
CA ALA A 84 3.76 -15.61 11.42
C ALA A 84 5.08 -16.08 12.03
N SER A 85 5.99 -16.62 11.21
CA SER A 85 7.32 -17.07 11.64
C SER A 85 8.36 -15.94 11.69
N ASP A 86 8.25 -14.96 10.81
CA ASP A 86 9.15 -13.82 10.70
C ASP A 86 8.37 -12.54 10.35
N PRO A 87 7.92 -11.78 11.37
CA PRO A 87 7.21 -10.52 11.17
C PRO A 87 8.06 -9.44 10.49
N SER A 88 9.40 -9.56 10.45
CA SER A 88 10.26 -8.53 9.87
C SER A 88 10.05 -8.33 8.36
N ILE A 89 9.47 -9.33 7.69
CA ILE A 89 9.08 -9.25 6.27
C ILE A 89 8.05 -8.15 6.02
N VAL A 90 7.17 -7.89 6.99
CA VAL A 90 6.17 -6.81 6.88
C VAL A 90 6.84 -5.44 6.86
N GLU A 91 7.94 -5.28 7.59
CA GLU A 91 8.79 -4.07 7.55
C GLU A 91 9.61 -4.01 6.25
N ALA A 92 10.11 -5.15 5.76
CA ALA A 92 10.82 -5.22 4.49
C ALA A 92 9.93 -4.74 3.32
N PHE A 93 8.66 -5.17 3.26
CA PHE A 93 7.70 -4.68 2.27
C PHE A 93 7.56 -3.15 2.28
N ARG A 94 7.54 -2.53 3.45
CA ARG A 94 7.43 -1.07 3.61
C ARG A 94 8.70 -0.39 3.14
N ALA A 95 9.84 -0.92 3.55
CA ALA A 95 11.14 -0.42 3.14
C ALA A 95 11.31 -0.47 1.62
N ASP A 96 10.89 -1.56 0.97
CA ASP A 96 11.01 -1.73 -0.48
C ASP A 96 10.09 -0.79 -1.26
N ILE A 97 8.84 -0.59 -0.82
CA ILE A 97 7.95 0.42 -1.45
C ILE A 97 8.58 1.81 -1.35
N LEU A 98 9.06 2.19 -0.17
CA LEU A 98 9.67 3.50 0.04
C LEU A 98 10.96 3.65 -0.77
N ALA A 99 11.78 2.60 -0.86
CA ALA A 99 13.01 2.62 -1.63
C ALA A 99 12.73 2.78 -3.13
N VAL A 100 11.69 2.12 -3.66
CA VAL A 100 11.30 2.29 -5.06
C VAL A 100 10.77 3.71 -5.31
N PHE A 101 9.92 4.22 -4.43
CA PHE A 101 9.37 5.58 -4.55
C PHE A 101 10.45 6.67 -4.47
N ASP A 102 11.44 6.50 -3.59
CA ASP A 102 12.54 7.47 -3.42
C ASP A 102 13.54 7.46 -4.58
N ARG A 103 13.81 6.27 -5.15
CA ARG A 103 14.92 6.08 -6.10
C ARG A 103 14.50 6.06 -7.56
N ASP A 104 13.25 5.70 -7.87
CA ASP A 104 12.77 5.63 -9.25
C ASP A 104 12.07 6.94 -9.65
N PRO A 105 12.66 7.76 -10.54
CA PRO A 105 12.06 9.03 -10.96
C PRO A 105 10.76 8.86 -11.77
N ALA A 106 10.47 7.65 -12.29
CA ALA A 106 9.22 7.35 -12.94
C ALA A 106 8.10 6.98 -11.96
N CYS A 107 8.44 6.65 -10.71
CA CYS A 107 7.49 6.35 -9.65
C CYS A 107 7.01 7.66 -9.01
N THR A 108 5.78 8.06 -9.31
CA THR A 108 5.23 9.34 -8.82
C THR A 108 4.27 9.17 -7.65
N ARG A 109 3.83 7.94 -7.38
CA ARG A 109 2.80 7.62 -6.37
C ARG A 109 3.12 6.32 -5.66
N LEU A 110 2.84 6.23 -4.36
CA LEU A 110 3.16 5.04 -3.54
C LEU A 110 2.32 3.81 -3.92
N ILE A 111 1.19 4.01 -4.60
CA ILE A 111 0.35 2.92 -5.12
C ILE A 111 0.99 2.20 -6.33
N GLU A 112 1.91 2.84 -7.05
CA GLU A 112 2.46 2.32 -8.31
C GLU A 112 3.34 1.07 -8.11
N PRO A 113 4.28 1.04 -7.13
CA PRO A 113 5.06 -0.18 -6.85
C PRO A 113 4.16 -1.35 -6.46
N LEU A 114 3.16 -1.09 -5.63
CA LEU A 114 2.21 -2.10 -5.20
C LEU A 114 1.48 -2.71 -6.40
N LEU A 115 0.97 -1.90 -7.34
CA LEU A 115 0.12 -2.41 -8.42
C LEU A 115 0.87 -2.93 -9.65
N TYR A 116 1.97 -2.29 -10.04
CA TYR A 116 2.47 -2.39 -11.42
C TYR A 116 3.91 -2.88 -11.55
N PHE A 117 4.76 -2.65 -10.55
CA PHE A 117 6.19 -2.91 -10.71
C PHE A 117 6.55 -4.36 -10.42
N LYS A 118 6.72 -5.13 -11.49
CA LYS A 118 7.17 -6.53 -11.41
C LYS A 118 8.50 -6.72 -10.66
N GLY A 119 9.36 -5.70 -10.65
CA GLY A 119 10.62 -5.72 -9.90
C GLY A 119 10.37 -5.75 -8.40
N PHE A 120 9.46 -4.92 -7.90
CA PHE A 120 9.00 -4.94 -6.51
C PHE A 120 8.32 -6.28 -6.18
N HIS A 121 7.45 -6.79 -7.04
CA HIS A 121 6.77 -8.09 -6.80
C HIS A 121 7.70 -9.31 -6.77
N ALA A 122 8.96 -9.16 -7.21
CA ALA A 122 9.93 -10.25 -7.28
C ALA A 122 10.97 -10.22 -6.15
N LEU A 123 10.98 -9.15 -5.33
CA LEU A 123 11.78 -9.06 -4.11
C LEU A 123 11.14 -9.90 -2.99
#